data_AF-A0A8X6LXS6-F1
#
_entry.id   AF-A0A8X6LXS6-F1
#
_cell.length_a   1.000
_cell.length_b   1.000
_cell.length_c   1.000
_cell.angle_alpha   90.00
_cell.angle_beta   90.00
_cell.angle_gamma   90.00
#
_symmetry.space_group_name_H-M   'P 1'
#
loop_
_entity.id
_entity.type
_entity.pdbx_description
1 polymer ?
#
loop_
_entity_poly.entity_id
_entity_poly.type
_entity_poly.pdbx_seq_one_letter_code
_entity_poly.pdbx_strand_id
1 'polypeptide(L)'
;MESGGSEVVFVAAAPRCNDSDLKGCMEELKVLTNNQDLAFAQTEHELSQTCGHLQDAMQCVNNFTSRCFDETQRELYRTLTSGAQQLLADLCTKGSGFRSKYLIHASCYRNLSSEYRKCADSYLTQQETAKKEDMPVKDKLRKSCCLFDGYKECTRVAVLHKCSPEAADLGEQIVTKAGGPLVQTHCANFKHNTPDCAFHTSSAISKMPFPVLFVVCFLLLFLSMYSYR
;
A
#
# COMPACT_ATOMS: atom_id res chain seq x y z
N MET A 1 -35.94 -27.27 -54.98
CA MET A 1 -35.84 -27.56 -53.54
C MET A 1 -34.47 -28.14 -53.30
N GLU A 2 -33.56 -27.35 -52.74
CA GLU A 2 -32.63 -27.74 -51.67
C GLU A 2 -31.77 -26.51 -51.37
N SER A 3 -32.15 -25.84 -50.28
CA SER A 3 -31.49 -24.70 -49.68
C SER A 3 -30.49 -25.22 -48.65
N GLY A 4 -29.20 -25.21 -48.99
CA GLY A 4 -28.10 -25.48 -48.07
C GLY A 4 -27.51 -24.17 -47.56
N GLY A 5 -27.98 -23.69 -46.40
CA GLY A 5 -27.37 -22.55 -45.70
C GLY A 5 -26.19 -23.02 -44.86
N SER A 6 -24.98 -22.58 -45.18
CA SER A 6 -23.83 -22.73 -44.28
C SER A 6 -23.90 -21.71 -43.16
N GLU A 7 -24.17 -22.19 -41.95
CA GLU A 7 -24.01 -21.44 -40.71
C GLU A 7 -22.51 -21.24 -40.45
N VAL A 8 -22.04 -19.99 -40.54
CA VAL A 8 -20.68 -19.62 -40.14
C VAL A 8 -20.67 -19.48 -38.63
N VAL A 9 -20.23 -20.53 -37.93
CA VAL A 9 -19.99 -20.47 -36.49
C VAL A 9 -18.75 -19.59 -36.25
N PHE A 10 -18.97 -18.36 -35.79
CA PHE A 10 -17.91 -17.48 -35.32
C PHE A 10 -17.39 -18.02 -33.98
N VAL A 11 -16.35 -18.84 -34.03
CA VAL A 11 -15.61 -19.22 -32.83
C VAL A 11 -14.85 -17.98 -32.37
N ALA A 12 -15.40 -17.26 -31.40
CA ALA A 12 -14.68 -16.20 -30.72
C ALA A 12 -13.39 -16.80 -30.16
N ALA A 13 -12.24 -16.32 -30.64
CA ALA A 13 -10.95 -16.72 -30.10
C ALA A 13 -10.96 -16.47 -28.58
N ALA A 14 -10.59 -17.48 -27.80
CA ALA A 14 -10.51 -17.36 -26.36
C ALA A 14 -9.64 -16.13 -26.00
N PRO A 15 -10.10 -15.26 -25.08
CA PRO A 15 -9.35 -14.07 -24.72
C PRO A 15 -7.96 -14.47 -24.21
N ARG A 16 -6.92 -13.82 -24.75
CA ARG A 16 -5.55 -14.01 -24.26
C ARG A 16 -5.43 -13.33 -22.90
N CYS A 17 -5.29 -14.14 -21.86
CA CYS A 17 -5.13 -13.68 -20.49
C CYS A 17 -3.65 -13.79 -20.10
N ASN A 18 -2.89 -12.74 -20.42
CA ASN A 18 -1.47 -12.67 -20.13
C ASN A 18 -1.21 -11.70 -18.98
N ASP A 19 -0.38 -12.11 -18.01
CA ASP A 19 -0.01 -11.30 -16.85
C ASP A 19 0.69 -9.99 -17.24
N SER A 20 1.39 -9.97 -18.39
CA SER A 20 2.01 -8.75 -18.90
C SER A 20 1.00 -7.64 -19.21
N ASP A 21 -0.20 -8.02 -19.67
CA ASP A 21 -1.24 -7.07 -20.08
C ASP A 21 -1.85 -6.42 -18.84
N LEU A 22 -2.13 -7.23 -17.82
CA LEU A 22 -2.58 -6.74 -16.51
C LEU A 22 -1.51 -5.82 -15.88
N LYS A 23 -0.25 -6.24 -15.89
CA LYS A 23 0.87 -5.45 -15.37
C LYS A 23 0.97 -4.09 -16.09
N GLY A 24 0.80 -4.08 -17.41
CA GLY A 24 0.77 -2.85 -18.20
C GLY A 24 -0.33 -1.90 -17.75
N CYS A 25 -1.56 -2.39 -17.57
CA CYS A 25 -2.66 -1.57 -17.06
C CYS A 25 -2.39 -1.04 -15.63
N MET A 26 -1.78 -1.86 -14.76
CA MET A 26 -1.53 -1.52 -13.37
C MET A 26 -0.40 -0.51 -13.19
N GLU A 27 0.54 -0.41 -14.12
CA GLU A 27 1.69 0.51 -14.02
C GLU A 27 1.23 1.96 -13.88
N GLU A 28 0.24 2.37 -14.68
CA GLU A 28 -0.34 3.71 -14.67
C GLU A 28 -1.12 4.01 -13.38
N LEU A 29 -1.69 2.97 -12.74
CA LEU A 29 -2.44 3.12 -11.49
C LEU A 29 -1.56 3.18 -10.25
N LYS A 30 -0.24 2.93 -10.38
CA LYS A 30 0.68 2.93 -9.24
C LYS A 30 0.70 4.25 -8.48
N VAL A 31 0.44 5.38 -9.14
CA VAL A 31 0.35 6.68 -8.48
C VAL A 31 -0.76 6.72 -7.42
N LEU A 32 -1.83 5.94 -7.58
CA LEU A 32 -2.93 5.82 -6.62
C LEU A 32 -2.67 4.74 -5.55
N THR A 33 -1.95 3.67 -5.90
CA THR A 33 -1.82 2.49 -5.03
C THR A 33 -0.53 2.45 -4.22
N ASN A 34 0.56 3.08 -4.70
CA ASN A 34 1.84 3.08 -3.99
C ASN A 34 1.93 4.17 -2.91
N ASN A 35 0.98 5.11 -2.88
CA ASN A 35 0.97 6.27 -1.98
C ASN A 35 2.35 6.96 -1.88
N GLN A 36 3.09 7.02 -3.00
CA GLN A 36 4.44 7.59 -3.02
C GLN A 36 4.43 9.12 -3.19
N ASP A 37 3.29 9.70 -3.53
CA ASP A 37 3.11 11.14 -3.65
C ASP A 37 1.70 11.57 -3.21
N LEU A 38 1.60 12.74 -2.58
CA LEU A 38 0.33 13.46 -2.38
C LEU A 38 0.08 14.45 -3.52
N ALA A 39 1.09 14.76 -4.34
CA ALA A 39 1.00 15.69 -5.45
C ALA A 39 0.54 14.97 -6.72
N PHE A 40 -0.75 14.64 -6.81
CA PHE A 40 -1.37 14.09 -8.04
C PHE A 40 -1.39 15.11 -9.19
N ALA A 41 -1.48 16.39 -8.85
CA ALA A 41 -1.48 17.55 -9.74
C ALA A 41 -1.40 18.85 -8.93
N GLN A 42 -0.99 19.96 -9.54
CA GLN A 42 -0.91 21.29 -8.93
C GLN A 42 -2.08 22.21 -9.32
N THR A 43 -2.71 21.96 -10.46
CA THR A 43 -3.77 22.81 -11.01
C THR A 43 -4.99 21.99 -11.41
N GLU A 44 -6.14 22.65 -11.56
CA GLU A 44 -7.37 22.03 -12.07
C GLU A 44 -7.18 21.41 -13.46
N HIS A 45 -6.38 22.06 -14.32
CA HIS A 45 -6.10 21.57 -15.67
C HIS A 45 -5.26 20.29 -15.63
N GLU A 46 -4.13 20.34 -14.92
CA GLU A 46 -3.25 19.18 -14.73
C GLU A 46 -4.01 18.01 -14.07
N LEU A 47 -4.82 18.30 -13.05
CA LEU A 47 -5.62 17.27 -12.38
C LEU A 47 -6.64 16.64 -13.34
N SER A 48 -7.25 17.42 -14.22
CA SER A 48 -8.15 16.90 -15.25
C SER A 48 -7.45 15.98 -16.25
N GLN A 49 -6.21 16.31 -16.64
CA GLN A 49 -5.40 15.46 -17.52
C GLN A 49 -5.02 14.16 -16.82
N THR A 50 -4.49 14.25 -15.58
CA THR A 50 -4.17 13.08 -14.75
C THR A 50 -5.39 12.17 -14.57
N CYS A 51 -6.57 12.74 -14.32
CA CYS A 51 -7.80 11.97 -14.20
C CYS A 51 -8.18 11.20 -15.48
N GLY A 52 -7.95 11.76 -16.67
CA GLY A 52 -8.17 11.04 -17.93
C GLY A 52 -7.29 9.79 -18.03
N HIS A 53 -5.99 9.94 -17.80
CA HIS A 53 -5.04 8.82 -17.82
C HIS A 53 -5.40 7.72 -16.81
N LEU A 54 -5.79 8.09 -15.58
CA LEU A 54 -6.16 7.14 -14.54
C LEU A 54 -7.47 6.42 -14.84
N GLN A 55 -8.45 7.10 -15.43
CA GLN A 55 -9.71 6.48 -15.85
C GLN A 55 -9.49 5.49 -16.99
N ASP A 56 -8.64 5.81 -17.97
CA ASP A 56 -8.26 4.90 -19.06
C ASP A 56 -7.55 3.65 -18.51
N ALA A 57 -6.62 3.83 -17.57
CA ALA A 57 -5.93 2.73 -16.91
C ALA A 57 -6.88 1.84 -16.09
N MET A 58 -7.82 2.44 -15.35
CA MET A 58 -8.86 1.69 -14.65
C MET A 58 -9.74 0.89 -15.62
N GLN A 59 -10.09 1.47 -16.77
CA GLN A 59 -10.88 0.78 -17.79
C GLN A 59 -10.09 -0.39 -18.39
N CYS A 60 -8.79 -0.25 -18.59
CA CYS A 60 -7.88 -1.33 -19.01
C CYS A 60 -7.96 -2.52 -18.04
N VAL A 61 -7.83 -2.28 -16.72
CA VAL A 61 -7.92 -3.34 -15.70
C VAL A 61 -9.33 -3.94 -15.64
N ASN A 62 -10.39 -3.13 -15.70
CA ASN A 62 -11.77 -3.63 -15.68
C ASN A 62 -12.09 -4.52 -16.89
N ASN A 63 -11.60 -4.16 -18.07
CA ASN A 63 -11.73 -4.97 -19.28
C ASN A 63 -10.91 -6.27 -19.20
N PHE A 64 -9.73 -6.24 -18.56
CA PHE A 64 -8.95 -7.45 -18.30
C PHE A 64 -9.68 -8.39 -17.32
N THR A 65 -10.04 -7.88 -16.15
CA THR A 65 -10.66 -8.67 -15.08
C THR A 65 -12.02 -9.25 -15.48
N SER A 66 -12.83 -8.52 -16.25
CA SER A 66 -14.11 -9.05 -16.75
C SER A 66 -13.94 -10.26 -17.69
N ARG A 67 -12.85 -10.30 -18.46
CA ARG A 67 -12.56 -11.38 -19.43
C ARG A 67 -11.77 -12.54 -18.83
N CYS A 68 -10.84 -12.24 -17.92
CA CYS A 68 -9.80 -13.17 -17.50
C CYS A 68 -9.91 -13.67 -16.07
N PHE A 69 -10.68 -13.00 -15.21
CA PHE A 69 -10.87 -13.44 -13.83
C PHE A 69 -12.17 -14.20 -13.68
N ASP A 70 -12.16 -15.23 -12.83
CA ASP A 70 -13.37 -15.86 -12.32
C ASP A 70 -14.11 -14.96 -11.32
N GLU A 71 -15.26 -15.41 -10.81
CA GLU A 71 -16.07 -14.63 -9.88
C GLU A 71 -15.36 -14.33 -8.55
N THR A 72 -14.63 -15.30 -7.99
CA THR A 72 -13.89 -15.12 -6.74
C THR A 72 -12.73 -14.15 -6.92
N GLN A 73 -11.99 -14.27 -8.01
CA GLN A 73 -10.89 -13.37 -8.36
C GLN A 73 -11.37 -11.94 -8.61
N ARG A 74 -12.51 -11.76 -9.29
CA ARG A 74 -13.14 -10.44 -9.49
C ARG A 74 -13.56 -9.81 -8.17
N GLU A 75 -14.16 -10.58 -7.28
CA GLU A 75 -14.59 -10.07 -5.96
C GLU A 75 -13.40 -9.71 -5.08
N LEU A 76 -12.35 -10.54 -5.08
CA LEU A 76 -11.10 -10.25 -4.41
C LEU A 76 -10.46 -8.96 -4.94
N TYR A 77 -10.39 -8.79 -6.27
CA TYR A 77 -9.87 -7.57 -6.89
C TYR A 77 -10.67 -6.32 -6.49
N ARG A 78 -12.00 -6.38 -6.57
CA ARG A 78 -12.88 -5.27 -6.15
C ARG A 78 -12.67 -4.92 -4.68
N THR A 79 -12.64 -5.93 -3.82
CA THR A 79 -12.42 -5.74 -2.38
C THR A 79 -11.08 -5.05 -2.13
N LEU A 80 -9.99 -5.58 -2.70
CA LEU A 80 -8.64 -5.06 -2.50
C LEU A 80 -8.40 -3.67 -3.09
N THR A 81 -9.13 -3.28 -4.14
CA THR A 81 -8.94 -2.00 -4.84
C THR A 81 -10.03 -0.96 -4.57
N SER A 82 -11.09 -1.32 -3.85
CA SER A 82 -12.25 -0.46 -3.56
C SER A 82 -11.86 0.92 -3.01
N GLY A 83 -10.88 0.98 -2.11
CA GLY A 83 -10.38 2.24 -1.53
C GLY A 83 -9.75 3.17 -2.57
N ALA A 84 -8.83 2.64 -3.38
CA ALA A 84 -8.18 3.38 -4.46
C ALA A 84 -9.20 3.83 -5.53
N GLN A 85 -10.17 2.98 -5.88
CA GLN A 85 -11.24 3.31 -6.81
C GLN A 85 -12.12 4.46 -6.28
N GLN A 86 -12.47 4.43 -4.99
CA GLN A 86 -13.23 5.50 -4.35
C GLN A 86 -12.43 6.81 -4.29
N LEU A 87 -11.16 6.75 -3.91
CA LEU A 87 -10.28 7.92 -3.92
C LEU A 87 -10.22 8.56 -5.32
N LEU A 88 -10.06 7.73 -6.36
CA LEU A 88 -10.07 8.20 -7.74
C LEU A 88 -11.39 8.86 -8.11
N ALA A 89 -12.52 8.21 -7.79
CA ALA A 89 -13.85 8.76 -8.06
C ALA A 89 -14.05 10.12 -7.39
N ASP A 90 -13.67 10.25 -6.12
CA ASP A 90 -13.80 11.48 -5.37
C ASP A 90 -12.87 12.58 -5.87
N LEU A 91 -11.64 12.25 -6.27
CA LEU A 91 -10.68 13.22 -6.82
C LEU A 91 -11.03 13.68 -8.25
N CYS A 92 -11.54 12.77 -9.08
CA CYS A 92 -11.76 12.99 -10.50
C CYS A 92 -13.18 13.38 -10.88
N THR A 93 -14.14 13.29 -9.97
CA THR A 93 -15.47 13.88 -10.18
C THR A 93 -15.35 15.40 -10.16
N LYS A 94 -15.62 16.03 -11.31
CA LYS A 94 -15.61 17.49 -11.45
C LYS A 94 -16.60 18.13 -10.46
N GLY A 95 -16.14 19.16 -9.76
CA GLY A 95 -16.94 19.87 -8.76
C GLY A 95 -17.18 19.10 -7.46
N SER A 96 -16.56 17.93 -7.24
CA SER A 96 -16.67 17.25 -5.95
C SER A 96 -16.01 18.07 -4.84
N GLY A 97 -16.56 17.98 -3.62
CA GLY A 97 -15.96 18.65 -2.46
C GLY A 97 -14.55 18.15 -2.15
N PHE A 98 -14.25 16.88 -2.44
CA PHE A 98 -12.92 16.30 -2.22
C PHE A 98 -11.89 16.89 -3.20
N ARG A 99 -12.25 17.00 -4.49
CA ARG A 99 -11.42 17.64 -5.51
C ARG A 99 -11.11 19.09 -5.16
N SER A 100 -12.12 19.86 -4.76
CA SER A 100 -11.90 21.26 -4.36
C SER A 100 -10.97 21.38 -3.16
N LYS A 101 -11.15 20.54 -2.14
CA LYS A 101 -10.25 20.50 -0.96
C LYS A 101 -8.82 20.14 -1.36
N TYR A 102 -8.64 19.14 -2.23
CA TYR A 102 -7.33 18.76 -2.73
C TYR A 102 -6.62 19.93 -3.43
N LEU A 103 -7.31 20.63 -4.32
CA LEU A 103 -6.71 21.73 -5.10
C LEU A 103 -6.27 22.92 -4.24
N ILE A 104 -6.89 23.13 -3.07
CA ILE A 104 -6.46 24.15 -2.10
C ILE A 104 -5.04 23.84 -1.59
N HIS A 105 -4.70 22.55 -1.41
CA HIS A 105 -3.43 22.11 -0.82
C HIS A 105 -2.40 21.58 -1.84
N ALA A 106 -2.83 21.37 -3.09
CA ALA A 106 -2.05 20.80 -4.18
C ALA A 106 -0.67 21.43 -4.38
N SER A 107 -0.59 22.77 -4.34
CA SER A 107 0.68 23.50 -4.48
C SER A 107 1.65 23.23 -3.32
N CYS A 108 1.13 23.04 -2.10
CA CYS A 108 1.97 22.71 -0.95
C CYS A 108 2.51 21.28 -1.03
N TYR A 109 1.65 20.31 -1.39
CA TYR A 109 2.08 18.91 -1.56
C TYR A 109 3.22 18.78 -2.57
N ARG A 110 3.20 19.58 -3.65
CA ARG A 110 4.30 19.61 -4.62
C ARG A 110 5.65 19.97 -3.99
N ASN A 111 5.68 20.95 -3.09
CA ASN A 111 6.91 21.41 -2.42
C ASN A 111 7.38 20.48 -1.29
N LEU A 112 6.49 19.59 -0.83
CA LEU A 112 6.74 18.58 0.19
C LEU A 112 7.19 17.22 -0.40
N SER A 113 7.12 17.05 -1.73
CA SER A 113 7.23 15.73 -2.38
C SER A 113 8.47 14.92 -1.96
N SER A 114 9.59 15.59 -1.63
CA SER A 114 10.82 14.91 -1.20
C SER A 114 10.74 14.35 0.23
N GLU A 115 10.17 15.07 1.19
CA GLU A 115 9.99 14.56 2.56
C GLU A 115 8.92 13.50 2.62
N TYR A 116 7.81 13.69 1.89
CA TYR A 116 6.76 12.68 1.79
C TYR A 116 7.31 11.36 1.22
N ARG A 117 8.13 11.45 0.16
CA ARG A 117 8.74 10.27 -0.48
C ARG A 117 9.64 9.48 0.47
N LYS A 118 10.36 10.13 1.40
CA LYS A 118 11.16 9.42 2.41
C LYS A 118 10.29 8.50 3.28
N CYS A 119 9.10 8.96 3.68
CA CYS A 119 8.16 8.13 4.43
C CYS A 119 7.68 6.95 3.59
N ALA A 120 7.30 7.19 2.32
CA ALA A 120 6.81 6.16 1.42
C ALA A 120 7.89 5.11 1.09
N ASP A 121 9.12 5.54 0.78
CA ASP A 121 10.24 4.64 0.46
C ASP A 121 10.62 3.75 1.66
N SER A 122 10.64 4.33 2.86
CA SER A 122 10.86 3.58 4.11
C SER A 122 9.75 2.54 4.34
N TYR A 123 8.49 2.94 4.15
CA TYR A 123 7.34 2.04 4.26
C TYR A 123 7.41 0.88 3.26
N LEU A 124 7.66 1.17 1.98
CA LEU A 124 7.75 0.16 0.93
C LEU A 124 8.91 -0.81 1.18
N THR A 125 10.08 -0.30 1.59
CA THR A 125 11.24 -1.15 1.93
C THR A 125 10.93 -2.08 3.10
N GLN A 126 10.27 -1.58 4.14
CA GLN A 126 9.88 -2.38 5.30
C GLN A 126 8.78 -3.40 4.95
N GLN A 127 7.82 -3.05 4.10
CA GLN A 127 6.82 -3.96 3.57
C GLN A 127 7.45 -5.10 2.77
N GLU A 128 8.37 -4.79 1.86
CA GLU A 128 9.07 -5.81 1.06
C GLU A 128 9.92 -6.74 1.93
N THR A 129 10.48 -6.22 3.01
CA THR A 129 11.20 -7.04 4.01
C THR A 129 10.22 -7.93 4.77
N ALA A 130 9.11 -7.38 5.27
CA ALA A 130 8.08 -8.10 6.00
C ALA A 130 7.44 -9.24 5.20
N LYS A 131 7.27 -9.05 3.87
CA LYS A 131 6.75 -10.09 2.97
C LYS A 131 7.63 -11.34 2.94
N LYS A 132 8.95 -11.15 2.96
CA LYS A 132 9.97 -12.21 2.86
C LYS A 132 10.20 -12.94 4.19
N GLU A 133 9.80 -12.35 5.32
CA GLU A 133 9.92 -13.00 6.61
C GLU A 133 9.00 -14.23 6.70
N ASP A 134 9.52 -15.31 7.26
CA ASP A 134 8.73 -16.50 7.54
C ASP A 134 8.03 -16.33 8.90
N MET A 135 6.74 -15.99 8.84
CA MET A 135 5.90 -15.78 10.02
C MET A 135 4.44 -16.11 9.70
N PRO A 136 3.63 -16.44 10.71
CA PRO A 136 2.20 -16.69 10.53
C PRO A 136 1.48 -15.54 9.83
N VAL A 137 0.46 -15.84 9.02
CA VAL A 137 -0.31 -14.83 8.27
C VAL A 137 -0.85 -13.73 9.18
N LYS A 138 -1.31 -14.08 10.39
CA LYS A 138 -1.80 -13.12 11.39
C LYS A 138 -0.70 -12.14 11.83
N ASP A 139 0.53 -12.60 11.99
CA ASP A 139 1.67 -11.76 12.36
C ASP A 139 2.12 -10.89 11.19
N LYS A 140 2.08 -11.40 9.95
CA LYS A 140 2.29 -10.59 8.74
C LYS A 140 1.28 -9.47 8.64
N LEU A 141 0.01 -9.76 8.88
CA LEU A 141 -1.06 -8.76 8.85
C LEU A 141 -0.87 -7.69 9.93
N ARG A 142 -0.61 -8.10 11.17
CA ARG A 142 -0.29 -7.18 12.27
C ARG A 142 0.89 -6.28 11.89
N LYS A 143 1.97 -6.89 11.39
CA LYS A 143 3.17 -6.15 10.96
C LYS A 143 2.85 -5.14 9.87
N SER A 144 2.11 -5.54 8.84
CA SER A 144 1.63 -4.66 7.78
C SER A 144 0.81 -3.48 8.32
N CYS A 145 -0.11 -3.72 9.26
CA CYS A 145 -0.92 -2.67 9.86
C CYS A 145 -0.08 -1.66 10.66
N CYS A 146 0.90 -2.14 11.44
CA CYS A 146 1.82 -1.27 12.18
C CYS A 146 2.69 -0.41 11.25
N LEU A 147 3.21 -1.01 10.18
CA LEU A 147 3.97 -0.29 9.16
C LEU A 147 3.12 0.79 8.49
N PHE A 148 1.86 0.46 8.18
CA PHE A 148 0.91 1.41 7.59
C PHE A 148 0.58 2.57 8.54
N ASP A 149 0.33 2.30 9.82
CA ASP A 149 0.06 3.35 10.82
C ASP A 149 1.28 4.25 11.03
N GLY A 150 2.50 3.69 11.05
CA GLY A 150 3.74 4.47 11.13
C GLY A 150 3.99 5.33 9.90
N TYR A 151 3.67 4.80 8.71
CA TYR A 151 3.72 5.55 7.46
C TYR A 151 2.72 6.72 7.45
N LYS A 152 1.49 6.48 7.92
CA LYS A 152 0.45 7.50 8.08
C LYS A 152 0.91 8.62 9.02
N GLU A 153 1.50 8.27 10.16
CA GLU A 153 2.03 9.28 11.09
C GLU A 153 3.22 10.06 10.51
N CYS A 154 4.18 9.37 9.88
CA CYS A 154 5.34 10.01 9.25
C CYS A 154 4.91 11.05 8.21
N THR A 155 3.97 10.67 7.34
CA THR A 155 3.46 11.57 6.30
C THR A 155 2.67 12.74 6.89
N ARG A 156 1.81 12.50 7.89
CA ARG A 156 1.09 13.57 8.61
C ARG A 156 2.05 14.59 9.23
N VAL A 157 3.09 14.14 9.92
CA VAL A 157 4.11 15.02 10.52
C VAL A 157 4.87 15.80 9.45
N ALA A 158 5.25 15.15 8.35
CA ALA A 158 5.92 15.81 7.23
C ALA A 158 5.04 16.94 6.63
N VAL A 159 3.75 16.68 6.46
CA VAL A 159 2.80 17.70 5.98
C VAL A 159 2.62 18.81 6.99
N LEU A 160 2.43 18.52 8.27
CA LEU A 160 2.28 19.54 9.32
C LEU A 160 3.46 20.50 9.40
N HIS A 161 4.68 19.99 9.17
CA HIS A 161 5.88 20.81 9.27
C HIS A 161 6.01 21.84 8.14
N LYS A 162 5.45 21.55 6.94
CA LYS A 162 5.61 22.43 5.76
C LYS A 162 4.32 23.08 5.27
N CYS A 163 3.19 22.45 5.53
CA CYS A 163 1.86 22.88 5.08
C CYS A 163 1.02 23.30 6.28
N SER A 164 -0.31 23.12 6.21
CA SER A 164 -1.24 23.46 7.27
C SER A 164 -1.80 22.20 7.97
N PRO A 165 -2.41 22.34 9.16
CA PRO A 165 -3.14 21.26 9.82
C PRO A 165 -4.19 20.61 8.92
N GLU A 166 -4.95 21.42 8.19
CA GLU A 166 -6.00 20.93 7.26
C GLU A 166 -5.39 20.14 6.10
N ALA A 167 -4.21 20.55 5.62
CA ALA A 167 -3.46 19.81 4.61
C ALA A 167 -2.98 18.45 5.15
N ALA A 168 -2.58 18.39 6.41
CA ALA A 168 -2.15 17.14 7.05
C ALA A 168 -3.32 16.17 7.24
N ASP A 169 -4.47 16.68 7.70
CA ASP A 169 -5.71 15.89 7.85
C ASP A 169 -6.18 15.35 6.50
N LEU A 170 -6.14 16.18 5.44
CA LEU A 170 -6.46 15.74 4.09
C LEU A 170 -5.46 14.70 3.57
N GLY A 171 -4.16 14.88 3.83
CA GLY A 171 -3.11 13.93 3.45
C GLY A 171 -3.30 12.57 4.12
N GLU A 172 -3.61 12.56 5.42
CA GLU A 172 -3.96 11.35 6.16
C GLU A 172 -5.24 10.69 5.61
N GLN A 173 -6.25 11.49 5.27
CA GLN A 173 -7.48 11.01 4.66
C GLN A 173 -7.22 10.36 3.29
N ILE A 174 -6.35 10.94 2.44
CA ILE A 174 -5.95 10.36 1.15
C ILE A 174 -5.33 8.98 1.36
N VAL A 175 -4.33 8.87 2.23
CA VAL A 175 -3.61 7.62 2.53
C VAL A 175 -4.58 6.54 3.07
N THR A 176 -5.42 6.92 4.03
CA THR A 176 -6.35 5.99 4.69
C THR A 176 -7.47 5.54 3.75
N LYS A 177 -7.91 6.42 2.84
CA LYS A 177 -8.92 6.11 1.84
C LYS A 177 -8.38 5.19 0.75
N ALA A 178 -7.16 5.41 0.28
CA ALA A 178 -6.50 4.53 -0.68
C ALA A 178 -6.39 3.09 -0.17
N GLY A 179 -6.08 2.90 1.12
CA GLY A 179 -6.06 1.59 1.77
C GLY A 179 -7.42 0.89 1.87
N GLY A 180 -8.52 1.63 1.72
CA GLY A 180 -9.88 1.11 1.69
C GLY A 180 -10.41 0.57 3.01
N PRO A 181 -11.64 0.01 3.01
CA PRO A 181 -12.31 -0.49 4.20
C PRO A 181 -11.53 -1.59 4.91
N LEU A 182 -10.82 -2.44 4.16
CA LEU A 182 -10.02 -3.53 4.73
C LEU A 182 -8.96 -2.97 5.69
N VAL A 183 -8.18 -1.98 5.24
CA VAL A 183 -7.16 -1.34 6.08
C VAL A 183 -7.83 -0.57 7.22
N GLN A 184 -8.88 0.19 6.93
CA GLN A 184 -9.58 0.99 7.95
C GLN A 184 -10.14 0.14 9.09
N THR A 185 -10.75 -1.00 8.79
CA THR A 185 -11.37 -1.87 9.80
C THR A 185 -10.33 -2.77 10.47
N HIS A 186 -9.48 -3.46 9.71
CA HIS A 186 -8.55 -4.43 10.29
C HIS A 186 -7.34 -3.78 10.95
N CYS A 187 -6.93 -2.59 10.51
CA CYS A 187 -5.79 -1.88 11.07
C CYS A 187 -6.16 -0.81 12.11
N ALA A 188 -7.45 -0.56 12.38
CA ALA A 188 -7.91 0.50 13.28
C ALA A 188 -7.20 0.53 14.64
N ASN A 189 -6.96 -0.66 15.21
CA ASN A 189 -6.44 -0.85 16.56
C ASN A 189 -4.92 -1.04 16.61
N PHE A 190 -4.23 -1.18 15.48
CA PHE A 190 -2.78 -1.32 15.45
C PHE A 190 -2.14 0.06 15.34
N LYS A 191 -1.43 0.47 16.39
CA LYS A 191 -0.72 1.75 16.45
C LYS A 191 0.77 1.51 16.49
N HIS A 192 1.53 2.15 15.61
CA HIS A 192 2.96 1.89 15.43
C HIS A 192 3.78 2.07 16.72
N ASN A 193 3.32 2.91 17.65
CA ASN A 193 3.95 3.21 18.92
C ASN A 193 3.44 2.37 20.11
N THR A 194 2.62 1.35 19.85
CA THR A 194 2.09 0.45 20.90
C THR A 194 2.88 -0.85 21.01
N PRO A 195 2.80 -1.56 22.15
CA PRO A 195 3.45 -2.85 22.34
C PRO A 195 3.08 -3.90 21.29
N ASP A 196 1.86 -3.84 20.71
CA ASP A 196 1.44 -4.74 19.64
C ASP A 196 2.29 -4.59 18.36
N CYS A 197 2.90 -3.42 18.19
CA CYS A 197 3.79 -3.08 17.09
C CYS A 197 5.27 -3.06 17.50
N ALA A 198 5.59 -3.46 18.75
CA ALA A 198 6.95 -3.68 19.17
C ALA A 198 7.50 -4.94 18.49
N PHE A 199 8.11 -4.77 17.33
CA PHE A 199 8.87 -5.84 16.68
C PHE A 199 10.14 -6.07 17.49
N HIS A 200 10.06 -6.93 18.50
CA HIS A 200 11.25 -7.52 19.07
C HIS A 200 11.95 -8.25 17.93
N THR A 201 13.10 -7.72 17.50
CA THR A 201 14.12 -8.56 16.88
C THR A 201 14.27 -9.72 17.85
N SER A 202 13.87 -10.91 17.39
CA SER A 202 14.18 -12.13 18.11
C SER A 202 15.67 -12.35 17.96
N SER A 203 16.48 -11.47 18.55
CA SER A 203 17.83 -11.79 18.95
C SER A 203 17.67 -13.02 19.83
N ALA A 204 18.10 -14.16 19.33
CA ALA A 204 18.13 -15.44 20.04
C ALA A 204 18.86 -15.37 21.41
N ILE A 205 19.44 -14.22 21.74
CA ILE A 205 20.06 -13.87 23.02
C ILE A 205 19.03 -13.85 24.17
N SER A 206 17.76 -13.48 23.93
CA SER A 206 16.80 -13.28 25.04
C SER A 206 15.97 -14.50 25.44
N LYS A 207 16.25 -15.69 24.89
CA LYS A 207 15.61 -16.96 25.29
C LYS A 207 16.55 -17.93 26.02
N MET A 208 17.70 -17.49 26.52
CA MET A 208 18.44 -18.31 27.47
C MET A 208 17.79 -18.17 28.86
N PRO A 209 17.33 -19.26 29.50
CA PRO A 209 16.87 -19.18 30.88
C PRO A 209 18.01 -18.67 31.76
N PHE A 210 17.69 -17.78 32.70
CA PHE A 210 18.62 -17.14 33.66
C PHE A 210 19.77 -18.04 34.19
N PRO A 211 19.56 -19.34 34.50
CA PRO A 211 20.66 -20.23 34.90
C PRO A 211 21.76 -20.45 33.84
N VAL A 212 21.42 -20.42 32.55
CA VAL A 212 22.38 -20.69 31.46
C VAL A 212 23.33 -19.50 31.29
N LEU A 213 22.83 -18.27 31.44
CA LEU A 213 23.67 -17.07 31.40
C LEU A 213 24.70 -17.06 32.54
N PHE A 214 24.27 -17.49 33.74
CA PHE A 214 25.16 -17.65 34.89
C PHE A 214 26.23 -18.71 34.64
N VAL A 215 25.87 -19.87 34.10
CA VAL A 215 26.83 -20.95 33.80
C VAL A 215 27.87 -20.50 32.78
N VAL A 216 27.46 -19.83 31.70
CA VAL A 216 28.38 -19.30 30.69
C VAL A 216 29.32 -18.26 31.29
N CYS A 217 28.80 -17.35 32.11
CA CYS A 217 29.61 -16.33 32.76
C CYS A 217 30.62 -16.94 33.76
N PHE A 218 30.20 -17.95 34.53
CA PHE A 218 31.08 -18.70 35.43
C PHE A 218 32.18 -19.44 34.67
N LEU A 219 31.87 -20.13 33.57
CA LEU A 219 32.86 -20.84 32.77
C LEU A 219 33.91 -19.90 32.17
N LEU A 220 33.51 -18.70 31.71
CA LEU A 220 34.46 -17.70 31.21
C LEU A 220 35.38 -17.16 32.31
N LEU A 221 34.84 -16.94 33.52
CA LEU A 221 35.65 -16.53 34.68
C LEU A 221 36.63 -17.63 35.11
N PHE A 222 36.19 -18.90 35.13
CA PHE A 222 37.07 -20.03 35.44
C PHE A 222 38.21 -20.20 34.42
N LEU A 223 37.93 -20.04 33.12
CA LEU A 223 38.97 -20.09 32.08
C LEU A 223 39.96 -18.94 32.23
N SER A 224 39.49 -17.72 32.52
CA SER A 224 40.36 -16.57 32.75
C SER A 224 41.26 -16.74 33.98
N MET A 225 40.77 -17.42 35.02
CA MET A 225 41.54 -17.75 36.22
C MET A 225 42.55 -18.88 35.99
N TYR A 226 42.24 -19.82 35.09
CA TYR A 226 43.16 -20.89 34.70
C TYR A 226 44.29 -20.37 33.79
N SER A 227 44.02 -19.37 32.94
CA SER A 227 45.05 -18.75 32.09
C SER A 227 45.97 -17.76 32.82
N TYR A 228 45.61 -17.37 34.06
CA TYR A 228 46.42 -16.46 34.89
C TYR A 228 47.29 -17.20 35.92
N ARG A 229 47.25 -18.54 35.93
CA ARG A 229 48.07 -19.39 36.79
C ARG A 229 49.02 -20.22 35.94
#